data_AF-A0A2N1E4Q5-F1
#
_entry.id   AF-A0A2N1E4Q5-F1
#
_cell.length_a   1.000
_cell.length_b   1.000
_cell.length_c   1.000
_cell.angle_alpha   90.00
_cell.angle_beta   90.00
_cell.angle_gamma   90.00
#
_symmetry.space_group_name_H-M   'P 1'
#
loop_
_entity.id
_entity.type
_entity.pdbx_description
1 polymer ?
#
loop_
_entity_poly.entity_id
_entity_poly.type
_entity_poly.pdbx_seq_one_letter_code
_entity_poly.pdbx_strand_id
1 'polypeptide(L)'
;MKILDGVSSAEVWPQELPPSPLQRSQNGIRRLCPDEKAATLLGKTISPETAFRMREMVTVDSRGMITKVHAKHLSSRNFTDIAGAITSPLTHRPQPADELIRTPKEVLLALTLAVAESALDAAVKTPIIENLKSSWLGNESSKEITHALIEQLQLELSSEPEKNQALIAQIETISTTLEKEFYITKRNDNYYGRLFDTAFSEYVIHHPSPESHTINEILTRTLLKDFNSYHPTTQHVLCEDIHRRMRADPPGWREQISESQKFLQNPEPQNFAAMLHSSDPHAIALTLSLAVKYMLAAPNLNPLTNVATQHYENVINDQRQLIKSLKNRNFRSDQYGLLLPHQSAPHQQTHLPGTLGIRPIDRYQPATLGITSHNRAALHAERSIGIGMSGSTNLLNHLFKKLAEDGQVFSMEHAKALTAAYLTFSGGHSLNEAYTVFSYDDKKDFTPLCFNQLASADHYNADAVNHAYQNVLEACKLLNTSRSG
;
A
#
# COMPACT_ATOMS: atom_id res chain seq x y z
N MET A 1 -17.94 9.22 73.11
CA MET A 1 -17.20 8.57 74.21
C MET A 1 -15.87 8.13 73.63
N LYS A 2 -14.69 8.73 73.83
CA LYS A 2 -14.10 9.82 74.65
C LYS A 2 -13.18 10.63 73.67
N ILE A 3 -13.00 11.96 73.65
CA ILE A 3 -12.51 12.94 74.67
C ILE A 3 -11.12 12.53 75.19
N LEU A 4 -10.01 13.28 75.25
CA LEU A 4 -9.48 14.64 74.96
C LEU A 4 -7.91 14.43 74.94
N ASP A 5 -6.99 15.33 74.60
CA ASP A 5 -6.60 16.68 75.09
C ASP A 5 -5.58 17.25 74.07
N GLY A 6 -5.58 18.53 73.67
CA GLY A 6 -5.12 19.71 74.42
C GLY A 6 -3.66 20.07 73.98
N VAL A 7 -3.17 21.29 73.78
CA VAL A 7 -3.53 22.66 74.19
C VAL A 7 -2.69 23.68 73.35
N SER A 8 -3.33 24.80 72.94
CA SER A 8 -2.94 26.25 72.82
C SER A 8 -1.51 26.69 72.41
N SER A 9 -1.20 27.93 72.00
CA SER A 9 -1.82 29.13 71.38
C SER A 9 -0.79 30.27 71.54
N ALA A 10 -0.51 31.05 70.49
CA ALA A 10 -0.06 32.46 70.51
C ALA A 10 0.31 32.86 69.06
N GLU A 11 -0.59 33.49 68.31
CA GLU A 11 -0.68 34.95 68.09
C GLU A 11 0.54 35.56 67.40
N VAL A 12 0.40 35.98 66.13
CA VAL A 12 0.70 37.35 65.62
C VAL A 12 -0.11 37.57 64.32
N TRP A 13 -0.69 38.75 64.20
CA TRP A 13 -1.58 39.23 63.13
C TRP A 13 -0.85 39.43 61.78
N PRO A 14 -1.49 39.21 60.62
CA PRO A 14 -0.88 39.56 59.33
C PRO A 14 -1.05 41.04 59.01
N GLN A 15 0.08 41.74 58.84
CA GLN A 15 0.15 43.05 58.19
C GLN A 15 -0.27 42.94 56.72
N GLU A 16 -1.05 43.93 56.30
CA GLU A 16 -1.51 44.15 54.92
C GLU A 16 -0.33 44.22 53.94
N LEU A 17 -0.33 43.32 52.95
CA LEU A 17 0.48 43.44 51.74
C LEU A 17 -0.38 44.03 50.62
N PRO A 18 0.18 44.90 49.76
CA PRO A 18 -0.57 45.67 48.78
C PRO A 18 -1.18 44.78 47.69
N PRO A 19 -2.29 45.20 47.05
CA PRO A 19 -2.98 44.40 46.05
C PRO A 19 -2.06 44.16 44.84
N SER A 20 -1.90 42.87 44.51
CA SER A 20 -1.25 42.38 43.31
C SER A 20 -1.92 42.96 42.05
N PRO A 21 -1.16 43.52 41.09
CA PRO A 21 -1.74 44.12 39.90
C PRO A 21 -2.14 43.04 38.88
N LEU A 22 -3.25 42.37 39.15
CA LEU A 22 -4.04 41.65 38.15
C LEU A 22 -5.35 42.40 37.95
N GLN A 23 -5.29 43.50 37.19
CA GLN A 23 -6.42 44.01 36.41
C GLN A 23 -5.95 45.12 35.46
N ARG A 24 -5.36 44.70 34.34
CA ARG A 24 -5.53 45.42 33.07
C ARG A 24 -5.95 44.42 32.02
N SER A 25 -7.18 44.58 31.55
CA SER A 25 -7.67 43.95 30.33
C SER A 25 -6.70 44.22 29.20
N GLN A 26 -6.43 43.22 28.38
CA GLN A 26 -6.41 43.40 26.93
C GLN A 26 -6.55 42.03 26.30
N ASN A 27 -7.52 41.92 25.39
CA ASN A 27 -7.63 40.88 24.37
C ASN A 27 -6.38 40.92 23.47
N GLY A 28 -5.23 40.52 24.02
CA GLY A 28 -4.02 40.27 23.27
C GLY A 28 -4.09 38.85 22.77
N ILE A 29 -4.36 38.66 21.48
CA ILE A 29 -4.11 37.39 20.79
C ILE A 29 -2.64 37.02 21.10
N ARG A 30 -2.40 36.06 21.99
CA ARG A 30 -1.06 35.59 22.31
C ARG A 30 -0.44 35.12 21.00
N ARG A 31 0.55 35.87 20.50
CA ARG A 31 1.29 35.49 19.30
C ARG A 31 2.15 34.28 19.67
N LEU A 32 1.77 33.11 19.14
CA LEU A 32 2.55 31.89 19.29
C LEU A 32 3.99 32.13 18.82
N CYS A 33 4.95 31.65 19.61
CA CYS A 33 6.35 31.66 19.21
C CYS A 33 6.58 30.69 18.02
N PRO A 34 7.68 30.82 17.25
CA PRO A 34 7.94 29.96 16.11
C PRO A 34 7.89 28.45 16.43
N ASP A 35 8.33 28.04 17.62
CA ASP A 35 8.34 26.64 18.04
C ASP A 35 6.93 26.13 18.38
N GLU A 36 6.12 26.95 19.06
CA GLU A 36 4.70 26.65 19.31
C GLU A 36 3.91 26.55 17.99
N LYS A 37 4.17 27.44 17.04
CA LYS A 37 3.60 27.39 15.68
C LYS A 37 4.03 26.13 14.94
N ALA A 38 5.31 25.78 14.99
CA ALA A 38 5.83 24.57 14.38
C ALA A 38 5.13 23.32 14.93
N ALA A 39 4.98 23.23 16.25
CA ALA A 39 4.31 22.10 16.91
C ALA A 39 2.85 21.93 16.45
N THR A 40 2.11 23.02 16.23
CA THR A 40 0.72 22.94 15.75
C THR A 40 0.57 22.43 14.32
N LEU A 41 1.62 22.54 13.50
CA LEU A 41 1.63 22.08 12.11
C LEU A 41 2.12 20.63 11.97
N LEU A 42 2.89 20.11 12.92
CA LEU A 42 3.37 18.72 12.88
C LEU A 42 2.20 17.73 12.88
N GLY A 43 2.28 16.71 12.02
CA GLY A 43 1.24 15.70 11.85
C GLY A 43 0.01 16.17 11.05
N LYS A 44 -0.02 17.42 10.58
CA LYS A 44 -1.07 17.94 9.68
C LYS A 44 -0.70 17.66 8.22
N THR A 45 -1.71 17.53 7.36
CA THR A 45 -1.51 17.27 5.93
C THR A 45 -1.79 18.52 5.12
N ILE A 46 -1.07 18.70 4.01
CA ILE A 46 -1.22 19.82 3.06
C ILE A 46 -1.22 19.29 1.63
N SER A 47 -1.87 19.99 0.68
CA SER A 47 -1.97 19.56 -0.73
C SER A 47 -0.59 19.42 -1.42
N PRO A 48 -0.47 18.65 -2.53
CA PRO A 48 0.80 18.52 -3.24
C PRO A 48 1.33 19.86 -3.78
N GLU A 49 0.47 20.73 -4.30
CA GLU A 49 0.83 22.08 -4.77
C GLU A 49 1.37 22.93 -3.62
N THR A 50 0.72 22.83 -2.46
CA THR A 50 1.12 23.52 -1.25
C THR A 50 2.46 22.99 -0.73
N ALA A 51 2.64 21.67 -0.67
CA ALA A 51 3.88 21.02 -0.28
C ALA A 51 5.04 21.43 -1.21
N PHE A 52 4.79 21.46 -2.52
CA PHE A 52 5.78 21.92 -3.50
C PHE A 52 6.14 23.39 -3.31
N ARG A 53 5.15 24.27 -3.13
CA ARG A 53 5.35 25.70 -2.89
C ARG A 53 6.10 25.98 -1.59
N MET A 54 5.88 25.16 -0.55
CA MET A 54 6.37 25.37 0.82
C MET A 54 7.55 24.46 1.19
N ARG A 55 8.17 23.77 0.22
CA ARG A 55 9.26 22.79 0.42
C ARG A 55 10.48 23.29 1.20
N GLU A 56 10.72 24.60 1.21
CA GLU A 56 11.80 25.23 1.99
C GLU A 56 11.41 25.49 3.46
N MET A 57 10.12 25.43 3.78
CA MET A 57 9.55 25.81 5.08
C MET A 57 9.07 24.60 5.87
N VAL A 58 8.53 23.60 5.18
CA VAL A 58 8.04 22.36 5.79
C VAL A 58 8.59 21.17 5.02
N THR A 59 8.65 20.06 5.74
CA THR A 59 9.11 18.80 5.22
C THR A 59 7.95 17.83 5.43
N VAL A 60 7.37 17.33 4.33
CA VAL A 60 6.25 16.39 4.36
C VAL A 60 6.74 14.96 4.19
N ASP A 61 5.93 13.95 4.49
CA ASP A 61 6.14 12.58 4.04
C ASP A 61 5.40 12.34 2.70
N SER A 62 5.50 11.14 2.16
CA SER A 62 4.83 10.71 0.92
C SER A 62 3.30 10.64 1.03
N ARG A 63 2.73 10.80 2.23
CA ARG A 63 1.29 10.94 2.49
C ARG A 63 0.88 12.41 2.66
N GLY A 64 1.81 13.35 2.45
CA GLY A 64 1.57 14.78 2.60
C GLY A 64 1.59 15.30 4.02
N MET A 65 1.91 14.46 5.01
CA MET A 65 1.92 14.84 6.42
C MET A 65 3.20 15.59 6.77
N ILE A 66 3.07 16.76 7.41
CA ILE A 66 4.19 17.58 7.87
C ILE A 66 4.93 16.83 8.99
N THR A 67 6.15 16.36 8.69
CA THR A 67 7.02 15.65 9.64
C THR A 67 8.07 16.54 10.26
N LYS A 68 8.35 17.70 9.64
CA LYS A 68 9.26 18.70 10.19
C LYS A 68 8.93 20.09 9.68
N VAL A 69 9.01 21.08 10.55
CA VAL A 69 8.88 22.50 10.22
C VAL A 69 10.22 23.18 10.44
N HIS A 70 10.72 23.91 9.44
CA HIS A 70 11.98 24.65 9.54
C HIS A 70 11.72 25.99 10.23
N ALA A 71 11.80 26.02 11.56
CA ALA A 71 11.46 27.19 12.39
C ALA A 71 12.10 28.51 11.91
N LYS A 72 13.33 28.46 11.38
CA LYS A 72 14.05 29.62 10.78
C LYS A 72 13.32 30.27 9.60
N HIS A 73 12.38 29.59 8.96
CA HIS A 73 11.59 30.07 7.82
C HIS A 73 10.11 30.27 8.18
N LEU A 74 9.72 30.09 9.45
CA LEU A 74 8.33 30.12 9.90
C LEU A 74 7.91 31.52 10.39
N SER A 75 7.83 32.48 9.47
CA SER A 75 7.22 33.79 9.75
C SER A 75 5.73 33.65 10.09
N SER A 76 5.13 34.65 10.74
CA SER A 76 3.68 34.65 10.99
C SER A 76 2.86 34.52 9.71
N ARG A 77 3.32 35.11 8.60
CA ARG A 77 2.68 34.97 7.29
C ARG A 77 2.75 33.54 6.78
N ASN A 78 3.95 32.94 6.79
CA ASN A 78 4.15 31.57 6.32
C ASN A 78 3.39 30.57 7.19
N PHE A 79 3.32 30.79 8.50
CA PHE A 79 2.49 29.98 9.39
C PHE A 79 1.01 30.05 8.99
N THR A 80 0.46 31.24 8.79
CA THR A 80 -0.94 31.40 8.36
C THR A 80 -1.18 30.76 6.99
N ASP A 81 -0.24 30.91 6.06
CA ASP A 81 -0.34 30.32 4.72
C ASP A 81 -0.33 28.79 4.79
N ILE A 82 0.53 28.18 5.62
CA ILE A 82 0.56 26.72 5.82
C ILE A 82 -0.71 26.26 6.54
N ALA A 83 -1.09 26.94 7.63
CA ALA A 83 -2.25 26.58 8.44
C ALA A 83 -3.56 26.67 7.64
N GLY A 84 -3.70 27.69 6.79
CA GLY A 84 -4.84 27.86 5.89
C GLY A 84 -4.85 26.86 4.73
N ALA A 85 -3.74 26.16 4.47
CA ALA A 85 -3.63 25.12 3.47
C ALA A 85 -3.66 23.70 4.06
N ILE A 86 -3.92 23.56 5.36
CA ILE A 86 -4.11 22.25 5.99
C ILE A 86 -5.36 21.60 5.41
N THR A 87 -5.19 20.40 4.87
CA THR A 87 -6.27 19.55 4.40
C THR A 87 -6.57 18.48 5.43
N SER A 88 -7.68 17.76 5.23
CA SER A 88 -7.84 16.47 5.90
C SER A 88 -6.64 15.58 5.57
N PRO A 89 -6.18 14.74 6.51
CA PRO A 89 -5.12 13.79 6.21
C PRO A 89 -5.47 13.00 4.96
N LEU A 90 -4.53 12.81 4.04
CA LEU A 90 -4.76 11.96 2.87
C LEU A 90 -5.08 10.51 3.26
N THR A 91 -4.68 10.10 4.46
CA THR A 91 -5.05 8.82 5.05
C THR A 91 -6.52 8.76 5.47
N HIS A 92 -7.21 9.91 5.59
CA HIS A 92 -8.61 10.05 5.96
C HIS A 92 -9.41 10.61 4.79
N ARG A 93 -9.70 9.72 3.83
CA ARG A 93 -10.55 9.92 2.63
C ARG A 93 -9.98 10.90 1.58
N PRO A 94 -10.01 10.55 0.28
CA PRO A 94 -9.80 11.54 -0.78
C PRO A 94 -10.82 12.68 -0.64
N GLN A 95 -10.38 13.93 -0.84
CA GLN A 95 -11.32 15.05 -0.95
C GLN A 95 -12.16 14.88 -2.21
N PRO A 96 -13.49 15.11 -2.16
CA PRO A 96 -14.31 15.14 -3.37
C PRO A 96 -13.78 16.23 -4.31
N ALA A 97 -13.44 15.89 -5.54
CA ALA A 97 -13.08 16.89 -6.56
C ALA A 97 -14.32 17.73 -6.94
N ASP A 98 -14.12 19.03 -7.17
CA ASP A 98 -15.17 19.99 -7.58
C ASP A 98 -15.84 19.55 -8.89
N GLU A 99 -15.06 19.03 -9.85
CA GLU A 99 -15.55 18.37 -11.05
C GLU A 99 -15.33 16.85 -10.95
N LEU A 100 -16.41 16.08 -11.09
CA LEU A 100 -16.35 14.63 -11.01
C LEU A 100 -16.13 14.04 -12.40
N ILE A 101 -14.86 13.84 -12.75
CA ILE A 101 -14.47 13.05 -13.92
C ILE A 101 -14.09 11.66 -13.42
N ARG A 102 -14.73 10.61 -13.97
CA ARG A 102 -14.53 9.21 -13.62
C ARG A 102 -13.84 8.44 -14.75
N THR A 103 -12.92 7.55 -14.39
CA THR A 103 -12.42 6.53 -15.32
C THR A 103 -13.53 5.53 -15.67
N PRO A 104 -13.41 4.75 -16.76
CA PRO A 104 -14.22 3.57 -17.04
C PRO A 104 -14.47 2.69 -15.80
N LYS A 105 -13.43 2.30 -15.04
CA LYS A 105 -13.64 1.47 -13.84
C LYS A 105 -14.31 2.20 -12.68
N GLU A 106 -14.06 3.49 -12.51
CA GLU A 106 -14.75 4.30 -11.51
C GLU A 106 -16.25 4.42 -11.83
N VAL A 107 -16.61 4.48 -13.10
CA VAL A 107 -18.01 4.43 -13.57
C VAL A 107 -18.63 3.07 -13.22
N LEU A 108 -17.95 1.96 -13.49
CA LEU A 108 -18.47 0.62 -13.14
C LEU A 108 -18.74 0.47 -11.64
N LEU A 109 -17.89 1.02 -10.76
CA LEU A 109 -18.15 1.04 -9.31
C LEU A 109 -19.38 1.89 -8.97
N ALA A 110 -19.50 3.08 -9.55
CA ALA A 110 -20.64 3.95 -9.32
C ALA A 110 -21.96 3.32 -9.79
N LEU A 111 -21.96 2.65 -10.96
CA LEU A 111 -23.11 1.90 -11.47
C LEU A 111 -23.45 0.72 -10.55
N THR A 112 -22.43 0.00 -10.07
CA THR A 112 -22.64 -1.11 -9.12
C THR A 112 -23.36 -0.62 -7.87
N LEU A 113 -22.94 0.53 -7.32
CA LEU A 113 -23.59 1.13 -6.16
C LEU A 113 -25.02 1.61 -6.46
N ALA A 114 -25.24 2.28 -7.60
CA ALA A 114 -26.57 2.74 -8.00
C ALA A 114 -27.56 1.55 -8.11
N VAL A 115 -27.14 0.46 -8.74
CA VAL A 115 -27.92 -0.78 -8.82
C VAL A 115 -28.08 -1.39 -7.42
N ALA A 116 -27.01 -1.45 -6.62
CA ALA A 116 -26.99 -1.94 -5.24
C ALA A 116 -27.91 -1.19 -4.27
N GLU A 117 -28.24 0.07 -4.54
CA GLU A 117 -29.09 0.92 -3.69
C GLU A 117 -30.50 1.11 -4.26
N SER A 118 -30.73 0.67 -5.50
CA SER A 118 -32.04 0.72 -6.15
C SER A 118 -33.07 -0.21 -5.51
N ALA A 119 -34.35 0.09 -5.78
CA ALA A 119 -35.51 -0.69 -5.39
C ALA A 119 -35.76 -1.93 -6.29
N LEU A 120 -34.79 -2.32 -7.13
CA LEU A 120 -34.90 -3.51 -7.96
C LEU A 120 -34.99 -4.78 -7.11
N ASP A 121 -35.77 -5.74 -7.60
CA ASP A 121 -35.86 -7.08 -7.02
C ASP A 121 -34.49 -7.78 -7.06
N ALA A 122 -34.15 -8.53 -6.01
CA ALA A 122 -32.85 -9.19 -5.88
C ALA A 122 -32.53 -10.10 -7.08
N ALA A 123 -33.53 -10.78 -7.64
CA ALA A 123 -33.38 -11.66 -8.80
C ALA A 123 -32.92 -10.92 -10.08
N VAL A 124 -33.27 -9.64 -10.23
CA VAL A 124 -32.83 -8.80 -11.36
C VAL A 124 -31.49 -8.13 -11.05
N LYS A 125 -31.35 -7.66 -9.82
CA LYS A 125 -30.20 -6.90 -9.33
C LYS A 125 -28.92 -7.72 -9.27
N THR A 126 -28.98 -8.96 -8.79
CA THR A 126 -27.80 -9.80 -8.58
C THR A 126 -27.03 -10.08 -9.88
N PRO A 127 -27.67 -10.52 -10.98
CA PRO A 127 -26.97 -10.71 -12.27
C PRO A 127 -26.28 -9.43 -12.78
N ILE A 128 -26.94 -8.28 -12.64
CA ILE A 128 -26.39 -6.98 -13.07
C ILE A 128 -25.14 -6.63 -12.25
N ILE A 129 -25.21 -6.76 -10.92
CA ILE A 129 -24.09 -6.49 -10.02
C ILE A 129 -22.91 -7.41 -10.34
N GLU A 130 -23.15 -8.72 -10.54
CA GLU A 130 -22.07 -9.65 -10.88
C GLU A 130 -21.46 -9.36 -12.26
N ASN A 131 -22.25 -8.91 -13.24
CA ASN A 131 -21.71 -8.46 -14.53
C ASN A 131 -20.80 -7.23 -14.37
N LEU A 132 -21.28 -6.19 -13.67
CA LEU A 132 -20.50 -4.97 -13.42
C LEU A 132 -19.22 -5.25 -12.63
N LYS A 133 -19.30 -6.12 -11.61
CA LYS A 133 -18.15 -6.60 -10.84
C LYS A 133 -17.17 -7.35 -11.73
N SER A 134 -17.65 -8.29 -12.54
CA SER A 134 -16.81 -9.05 -13.48
C SER A 134 -16.09 -8.12 -14.47
N SER A 135 -16.78 -7.12 -15.04
CA SER A 135 -16.16 -6.11 -15.90
C SER A 135 -15.10 -5.29 -15.14
N TRP A 136 -15.37 -4.91 -13.89
CA TRP A 136 -14.39 -4.19 -13.07
C TRP A 136 -13.16 -5.05 -12.74
N LEU A 137 -13.31 -6.35 -12.49
CA LEU A 137 -12.22 -7.27 -12.20
C LEU A 137 -11.43 -7.70 -13.46
N GLY A 138 -12.02 -7.55 -14.65
CA GLY A 138 -11.42 -7.85 -15.94
C GLY A 138 -10.32 -6.87 -16.37
N ASN A 139 -9.61 -7.20 -17.44
CA ASN A 139 -8.60 -6.33 -18.06
C ASN A 139 -9.18 -5.44 -19.16
N GLU A 140 -10.36 -5.77 -19.65
CA GLU A 140 -11.07 -5.05 -20.69
C GLU A 140 -11.78 -3.84 -20.08
N SER A 141 -11.09 -2.71 -20.08
CA SER A 141 -11.64 -1.44 -19.60
C SER A 141 -11.37 -0.36 -20.64
N SER A 142 -12.42 0.07 -21.33
CA SER A 142 -12.37 1.21 -22.23
C SER A 142 -13.64 2.03 -22.08
N LYS A 143 -13.58 3.25 -22.62
CA LYS A 143 -14.75 4.13 -22.69
C LYS A 143 -15.88 3.49 -23.49
N GLU A 144 -15.56 2.87 -24.61
CA GLU A 144 -16.49 2.21 -25.53
C GLU A 144 -17.17 1.01 -24.86
N ILE A 145 -16.38 0.17 -24.18
CA ILE A 145 -16.90 -0.98 -23.44
C ILE A 145 -17.82 -0.52 -22.31
N THR A 146 -17.43 0.54 -21.59
CA THR A 146 -18.25 1.10 -20.50
C THR A 146 -19.55 1.71 -21.04
N HIS A 147 -19.51 2.41 -22.18
CA HIS A 147 -20.72 2.92 -22.82
C HIS A 147 -21.65 1.80 -23.26
N ALA A 148 -21.13 0.74 -23.89
CA ALA A 148 -21.94 -0.41 -24.28
C ALA A 148 -22.62 -1.08 -23.07
N LEU A 149 -21.91 -1.20 -21.95
CA LEU A 149 -22.49 -1.71 -20.69
C LEU A 149 -23.58 -0.79 -20.13
N ILE A 150 -23.40 0.53 -20.21
CA ILE A 150 -24.42 1.52 -19.80
C ILE A 150 -25.67 1.39 -20.68
N GLU A 151 -25.49 1.33 -22.00
CA GLU A 151 -26.61 1.20 -22.96
C GLU A 151 -27.36 -0.11 -22.74
N GLN A 152 -26.64 -1.21 -22.53
CA GLN A 152 -27.24 -2.50 -22.19
C GLN A 152 -28.05 -2.41 -20.89
N LEU A 153 -27.49 -1.82 -19.84
CA LEU A 153 -28.16 -1.66 -18.55
C LEU A 153 -29.42 -0.80 -18.68
N GLN A 154 -29.37 0.30 -19.44
CA GLN A 154 -30.52 1.15 -19.70
C GLN A 154 -31.60 0.39 -20.49
N LEU A 155 -31.22 -0.41 -21.48
CA LEU A 155 -32.14 -1.25 -22.25
C LEU A 155 -32.84 -2.29 -21.36
N GLU A 156 -32.10 -3.01 -20.51
CA GLU A 156 -32.66 -3.99 -19.58
C GLU A 156 -33.69 -3.35 -18.62
N LEU A 157 -33.41 -2.14 -18.14
CA LEU A 157 -34.28 -1.39 -17.22
C LEU A 157 -35.46 -0.71 -17.91
N SER A 158 -35.42 -0.53 -19.24
CA SER A 158 -36.46 0.15 -20.03
C SER A 158 -37.78 -0.62 -20.14
N SER A 159 -37.78 -1.90 -19.77
CA SER A 159 -38.97 -2.75 -19.74
C SER A 159 -40.03 -2.28 -18.72
N GLU A 160 -39.60 -1.65 -17.63
CA GLU A 160 -40.45 -1.07 -16.58
C GLU A 160 -39.98 0.35 -16.21
N PRO A 161 -40.12 1.33 -17.12
CA PRO A 161 -39.46 2.63 -17.00
C PRO A 161 -39.99 3.47 -15.84
N GLU A 162 -41.28 3.38 -15.51
CA GLU A 162 -41.87 4.08 -14.36
C GLU A 162 -41.33 3.55 -13.02
N LYS A 163 -41.15 2.22 -12.91
CA LYS A 163 -40.55 1.59 -11.71
C LYS A 163 -39.07 1.95 -11.58
N ASN A 164 -38.37 2.07 -12.70
CA ASN A 164 -36.91 2.22 -12.75
C ASN A 164 -36.44 3.67 -12.95
N GLN A 165 -37.35 4.65 -13.01
CA GLN A 165 -37.06 6.03 -13.41
C GLN A 165 -35.91 6.65 -12.59
N ALA A 166 -35.92 6.47 -11.27
CA ALA A 166 -34.89 7.00 -10.38
C ALA A 166 -33.49 6.42 -10.67
N LEU A 167 -33.43 5.10 -10.91
CA LEU A 167 -32.18 4.41 -11.26
C LEU A 167 -31.68 4.82 -12.65
N ILE A 168 -32.58 4.93 -13.64
CA ILE A 168 -32.24 5.38 -14.99
C ILE A 168 -31.63 6.79 -14.96
N ALA A 169 -32.26 7.73 -14.25
CA ALA A 169 -31.74 9.09 -14.09
C ALA A 169 -30.36 9.13 -13.38
N GLN A 170 -30.15 8.23 -12.40
CA GLN A 170 -28.86 8.10 -11.73
C GLN A 170 -27.78 7.54 -12.65
N ILE A 171 -28.11 6.54 -13.48
CA ILE A 171 -27.20 5.98 -14.50
C ILE A 171 -26.81 7.05 -15.52
N GLU A 172 -27.76 7.85 -16.00
CA GLU A 172 -27.49 8.98 -16.90
C GLU A 172 -26.53 9.98 -16.25
N THR A 173 -26.79 10.35 -15.00
CA THR A 173 -25.92 11.25 -14.24
C THR A 173 -24.50 10.68 -14.12
N ILE A 174 -24.35 9.39 -13.80
CA ILE A 174 -23.04 8.73 -13.73
C ILE A 174 -22.37 8.71 -15.11
N SER A 175 -23.11 8.42 -16.19
CA SER A 175 -22.58 8.39 -17.56
C SER A 175 -21.97 9.71 -17.98
N THR A 176 -22.57 10.85 -17.59
CA THR A 176 -22.00 12.18 -17.90
C THR A 176 -20.64 12.46 -17.24
N THR A 177 -20.27 11.69 -16.21
CA THR A 177 -18.98 11.82 -15.53
C THR A 177 -17.86 11.02 -16.18
N LEU A 178 -18.16 10.14 -17.15
CA LEU A 178 -17.16 9.34 -17.83
C LEU A 178 -16.14 10.24 -18.55
N GLU A 179 -14.86 9.95 -18.35
CA GLU A 179 -13.79 10.71 -18.96
C GLU A 179 -13.89 10.77 -20.49
N LYS A 180 -13.52 11.92 -21.05
CA LYS A 180 -13.56 12.14 -22.50
C LYS A 180 -12.30 11.63 -23.19
N GLU A 181 -11.18 11.65 -22.48
CA GLU A 181 -9.84 11.30 -22.96
C GLU A 181 -9.13 10.42 -21.91
N PHE A 182 -8.04 9.78 -22.32
CA PHE A 182 -7.23 8.95 -21.44
C PHE A 182 -6.25 9.81 -20.63
N TYR A 183 -6.47 9.89 -19.31
CA TYR A 183 -5.61 10.68 -18.41
C TYR A 183 -4.62 9.79 -17.63
N ILE A 184 -3.36 9.77 -18.08
CA ILE A 184 -2.27 9.01 -17.43
C ILE A 184 -2.13 9.35 -15.95
N THR A 185 -2.22 10.63 -15.58
CA THR A 185 -2.10 11.09 -14.19
C THR A 185 -3.18 10.47 -13.31
N LYS A 186 -4.45 10.53 -13.72
CA LYS A 186 -5.57 9.88 -13.03
C LYS A 186 -5.41 8.36 -12.93
N ARG A 187 -4.84 7.72 -13.95
CA ARG A 187 -4.49 6.29 -13.93
C ARG A 187 -3.29 5.95 -13.05
N ASN A 188 -2.37 6.87 -12.82
CA ASN A 188 -1.29 6.69 -11.86
C ASN A 188 -1.79 6.86 -10.42
N ASP A 189 -2.74 7.76 -10.20
CA ASP A 189 -3.38 7.96 -8.90
C ASP A 189 -4.11 6.69 -8.45
N ASN A 190 -4.91 6.10 -9.36
CA ASN A 190 -5.60 4.79 -9.24
C ASN A 190 -5.89 4.36 -7.79
N TYR A 191 -6.66 5.20 -7.10
CA TYR A 191 -6.98 5.03 -5.70
C TYR A 191 -7.64 3.67 -5.43
N TYR A 192 -8.62 3.28 -6.25
CA TYR A 192 -9.36 2.04 -6.06
C TYR A 192 -8.51 0.80 -6.35
N GLY A 193 -7.63 0.80 -7.36
CA GLY A 193 -6.70 -0.30 -7.59
C GLY A 193 -5.72 -0.47 -6.42
N ARG A 194 -5.27 0.63 -5.83
CA ARG A 194 -4.35 0.63 -4.68
C ARG A 194 -5.02 0.15 -3.39
N LEU A 195 -6.27 0.53 -3.20
CA LEU A 195 -7.09 0.00 -2.11
C LEU A 195 -7.35 -1.49 -2.29
N PHE A 196 -7.61 -1.94 -3.52
CA PHE A 196 -7.72 -3.36 -3.83
C PHE A 196 -6.44 -4.11 -3.46
N ASP A 197 -5.28 -3.66 -3.96
CA ASP A 197 -3.97 -4.24 -3.66
C ASP A 197 -3.72 -4.34 -2.15
N THR A 198 -4.10 -3.29 -1.40
CA THR A 198 -4.03 -3.25 0.06
C THR A 198 -4.89 -4.33 0.70
N ALA A 199 -6.19 -4.30 0.43
CA ALA A 199 -7.15 -5.18 1.09
C ALA A 199 -6.91 -6.65 0.71
N PHE A 200 -6.51 -6.92 -0.53
CA PHE A 200 -6.11 -8.26 -0.98
C PHE A 200 -4.91 -8.75 -0.18
N SER A 201 -3.86 -7.94 -0.07
CA SER A 201 -2.62 -8.34 0.59
C SER A 201 -2.80 -8.51 2.09
N GLU A 202 -3.54 -7.61 2.76
CA GLU A 202 -3.88 -7.73 4.18
C GLU A 202 -4.71 -8.99 4.43
N TYR A 203 -5.70 -9.29 3.58
CA TYR A 203 -6.48 -10.52 3.69
C TYR A 203 -5.57 -11.75 3.62
N VAL A 204 -4.72 -11.83 2.58
CA VAL A 204 -3.86 -12.99 2.34
C VAL A 204 -2.82 -13.20 3.45
N ILE A 205 -2.28 -12.11 4.02
CA ILE A 205 -1.28 -12.16 5.08
C ILE A 205 -1.89 -12.55 6.43
N HIS A 206 -3.09 -12.04 6.74
CA HIS A 206 -3.72 -12.25 8.04
C HIS A 206 -4.65 -13.47 8.12
N HIS A 207 -4.96 -14.11 6.99
CA HIS A 207 -5.83 -15.30 6.93
C HIS A 207 -5.17 -16.46 6.20
N PRO A 208 -4.00 -16.96 6.63
CA PRO A 208 -3.31 -18.03 5.92
C PRO A 208 -4.17 -19.30 5.86
N SER A 209 -4.24 -19.92 4.67
CA SER A 209 -4.92 -21.19 4.47
C SER A 209 -4.02 -22.39 4.82
N PRO A 210 -4.56 -23.62 4.93
CA PRO A 210 -3.74 -24.83 5.07
C PRO A 210 -2.69 -24.99 3.96
N GLU A 211 -3.02 -24.59 2.74
CA GLU A 211 -2.09 -24.57 1.61
C GLU A 211 -0.96 -23.55 1.84
N SER A 212 -1.27 -22.38 2.41
CA SER A 212 -0.25 -21.38 2.77
C SER A 212 0.77 -21.94 3.77
N HIS A 213 0.29 -22.68 4.77
CA HIS A 213 1.15 -23.35 5.74
C HIS A 213 1.99 -24.46 5.09
N THR A 214 1.39 -25.25 4.20
CA THR A 214 2.10 -26.32 3.46
C THR A 214 3.25 -25.74 2.63
N ILE A 215 3.01 -24.66 1.88
CA ILE A 215 4.04 -23.97 1.10
C ILE A 215 5.16 -23.44 2.01
N ASN A 216 4.79 -22.83 3.14
CA ASN A 216 5.77 -22.33 4.11
C ASN A 216 6.63 -23.46 4.70
N GLU A 217 6.04 -24.59 5.05
CA GLU A 217 6.76 -25.78 5.54
C GLU A 217 7.71 -26.36 4.50
N ILE A 218 7.29 -26.43 3.23
CA ILE A 218 8.13 -26.87 2.11
C ILE A 218 9.35 -25.93 1.97
N LEU A 219 9.12 -24.60 1.99
CA LEU A 219 10.19 -23.63 1.91
C LEU A 219 11.14 -23.74 3.12
N THR A 220 10.62 -23.71 4.34
CA THR A 220 11.41 -23.84 5.57
C THR A 220 12.28 -25.10 5.55
N ARG A 221 11.69 -26.26 5.22
CA ARG A 221 12.42 -27.52 5.13
C ARG A 221 13.50 -27.50 4.04
N THR A 222 13.19 -26.92 2.87
CA THR A 222 14.15 -26.82 1.76
C THR A 222 15.34 -25.96 2.14
N LEU A 223 15.09 -24.76 2.68
CA LEU A 223 16.15 -23.83 3.08
C LEU A 223 17.00 -24.41 4.21
N LEU A 224 16.37 -25.02 5.22
CA LEU A 224 17.10 -25.66 6.33
C LEU A 224 17.91 -26.87 5.88
N LYS A 225 17.37 -27.70 4.98
CA LYS A 225 18.10 -28.86 4.46
C LYS A 225 19.36 -28.43 3.71
N ASP A 226 19.25 -27.41 2.85
CA ASP A 226 20.42 -26.86 2.15
C ASP A 226 21.40 -26.23 3.15
N PHE A 227 20.91 -25.40 4.07
CA PHE A 227 21.74 -24.72 5.08
C PHE A 227 22.52 -25.70 5.96
N ASN A 228 21.85 -26.76 6.42
CA ASN A 228 22.44 -27.81 7.26
C ASN A 228 23.41 -28.72 6.50
N SER A 229 23.42 -28.68 5.15
CA SER A 229 24.38 -29.44 4.34
C SER A 229 25.78 -28.82 4.32
N TYR A 230 25.90 -27.53 4.66
CA TYR A 230 27.19 -26.84 4.66
C TYR A 230 27.99 -27.09 5.93
N HIS A 231 29.32 -26.95 5.83
CA HIS A 231 30.21 -26.90 6.99
C HIS A 231 29.85 -25.69 7.89
N PRO A 232 30.00 -25.78 9.24
CA PRO A 232 29.68 -24.68 10.16
C PRO A 232 30.26 -23.33 9.76
N THR A 233 31.51 -23.28 9.30
CA THR A 233 32.14 -22.04 8.81
C THR A 233 31.34 -21.36 7.69
N THR A 234 30.84 -22.14 6.73
CA THR A 234 30.02 -21.62 5.63
C THR A 234 28.64 -21.18 6.12
N GLN A 235 28.06 -21.88 7.10
CA GLN A 235 26.79 -21.48 7.72
C GLN A 235 26.89 -20.10 8.38
N HIS A 236 27.98 -19.80 9.10
CA HIS A 236 28.21 -18.47 9.66
C HIS A 236 28.36 -17.40 8.55
N VAL A 237 29.12 -17.68 7.49
CA VAL A 237 29.26 -16.76 6.35
C VAL A 237 27.91 -16.47 5.69
N LEU A 238 27.07 -17.49 5.54
CA LEU A 238 25.71 -17.33 5.02
C LEU A 238 24.84 -16.47 5.93
N CYS A 239 24.89 -16.70 7.24
CA CYS A 239 24.15 -15.89 8.20
C CYS A 239 24.55 -14.42 8.11
N GLU A 240 25.85 -14.12 7.99
CA GLU A 240 26.33 -12.74 7.82
C GLU A 240 25.86 -12.09 6.52
N ASP A 241 25.85 -12.81 5.38
CA ASP A 241 25.32 -12.26 4.13
C ASP A 241 23.80 -12.01 4.22
N ILE A 242 23.04 -12.98 4.72
CA ILE A 242 21.58 -12.86 4.92
C ILE A 242 21.29 -11.68 5.85
N HIS A 243 22.03 -11.55 6.95
CA HIS A 243 21.93 -10.47 7.91
C HIS A 243 22.16 -9.10 7.27
N ARG A 244 23.24 -8.94 6.48
CA ARG A 244 23.52 -7.72 5.73
C ARG A 244 22.38 -7.37 4.76
N ARG A 245 21.86 -8.37 4.03
CA ARG A 245 20.73 -8.19 3.09
C ARG A 245 19.44 -7.84 3.80
N MET A 246 19.18 -8.42 4.96
CA MET A 246 18.04 -8.07 5.80
C MET A 246 18.13 -6.60 6.25
N ARG A 247 19.31 -6.13 6.68
CA ARG A 247 19.48 -4.72 7.07
C ARG A 247 19.34 -3.73 5.91
N ALA A 248 19.73 -4.14 4.70
CA ALA A 248 19.57 -3.32 3.50
C ALA A 248 18.12 -3.21 2.99
N ASP A 249 17.24 -4.12 3.44
CA ASP A 249 15.84 -4.23 3.03
C ASP A 249 14.96 -4.57 4.25
N PRO A 250 14.62 -3.56 5.09
CA PRO A 250 13.82 -3.75 6.30
C PRO A 250 12.33 -3.48 6.06
N PRO A 251 11.49 -4.50 5.81
CA PRO A 251 10.06 -4.29 5.78
C PRO A 251 9.55 -3.93 7.19
N GLY A 252 8.59 -3.01 7.28
CA GLY A 252 8.12 -2.45 8.56
C GLY A 252 7.51 -3.49 9.51
N TRP A 253 6.92 -4.56 8.99
CA TRP A 253 6.34 -5.64 9.80
C TRP A 253 7.39 -6.56 10.44
N ARG A 254 8.60 -6.68 9.88
CA ARG A 254 9.61 -7.66 10.38
C ARG A 254 10.14 -7.30 11.76
N GLU A 255 10.11 -6.02 12.12
CA GLU A 255 10.50 -5.59 13.46
C GLU A 255 9.58 -6.14 14.55
N GLN A 256 8.38 -6.59 14.20
CA GLN A 256 7.42 -7.15 15.16
C GLN A 256 7.74 -8.61 15.51
N ILE A 257 8.60 -9.28 14.71
CA ILE A 257 8.90 -10.71 14.85
C ILE A 257 10.10 -10.91 15.78
N SER A 258 9.87 -11.56 16.92
CA SER A 258 10.88 -11.73 17.97
C SER A 258 12.13 -12.50 17.49
N GLU A 259 11.94 -13.55 16.68
CA GLU A 259 13.03 -14.36 16.13
C GLU A 259 13.86 -13.55 15.14
N SER A 260 13.21 -12.68 14.34
CA SER A 260 13.91 -11.77 13.43
C SER A 260 14.77 -10.77 14.19
N GLN A 261 14.26 -10.20 15.28
CA GLN A 261 15.05 -9.30 16.12
C GLN A 261 16.27 -10.01 16.72
N LYS A 262 16.11 -11.24 17.24
CA LYS A 262 17.21 -12.05 17.78
C LYS A 262 18.30 -12.29 16.75
N PHE A 263 17.94 -12.68 15.52
CA PHE A 263 18.91 -12.87 14.45
C PHE A 263 19.59 -11.56 14.01
N LEU A 264 18.84 -10.46 13.90
CA LEU A 264 19.39 -9.14 13.56
C LEU A 264 20.33 -8.57 14.64
N GLN A 265 20.23 -9.05 15.89
CA GLN A 265 21.18 -8.72 16.96
C GLN A 265 22.38 -9.67 16.95
N ASN A 266 22.14 -10.95 16.68
CA ASN A 266 23.13 -12.01 16.72
C ASN A 266 22.92 -13.00 15.54
N PRO A 267 23.60 -12.83 14.40
CA PRO A 267 23.36 -13.59 13.17
C PRO A 267 24.01 -14.99 13.21
N GLU A 268 23.59 -15.80 14.18
CA GLU A 268 24.10 -17.15 14.39
C GLU A 268 23.22 -18.22 13.70
N PRO A 269 23.79 -19.37 13.28
CA PRO A 269 23.04 -20.45 12.63
C PRO A 269 21.76 -20.90 13.37
N GLN A 270 21.83 -20.98 14.69
CA GLN A 270 20.67 -21.31 15.53
C GLN A 270 19.56 -20.24 15.49
N ASN A 271 19.91 -18.97 15.39
CA ASN A 271 18.96 -17.87 15.28
C ASN A 271 18.36 -17.81 13.87
N PHE A 272 19.13 -18.15 12.84
CA PHE A 272 18.62 -18.31 11.49
C PHE A 272 17.57 -19.43 11.42
N ALA A 273 17.89 -20.60 12.01
CA ALA A 273 16.94 -21.70 12.08
C ALA A 273 15.68 -21.34 12.88
N ALA A 274 15.84 -20.63 14.01
CA ALA A 274 14.71 -20.14 14.80
C ALA A 274 13.80 -19.18 14.01
N MET A 275 14.36 -18.28 13.18
CA MET A 275 13.56 -17.42 12.30
C MET A 275 12.69 -18.22 11.31
N LEU A 276 13.27 -19.24 10.67
CA LEU A 276 12.55 -20.08 9.70
C LEU A 276 11.46 -20.95 10.35
N HIS A 277 11.55 -21.18 11.66
CA HIS A 277 10.56 -21.88 12.47
C HIS A 277 9.63 -20.94 13.25
N SER A 278 9.68 -19.63 13.00
CA SER A 278 8.81 -18.68 13.70
C SER A 278 7.33 -19.05 13.50
N SER A 279 6.56 -18.92 14.58
CA SER A 279 5.11 -19.09 14.57
C SER A 279 4.36 -17.74 14.60
N ASP A 280 5.07 -16.64 14.35
CA ASP A 280 4.48 -15.30 14.28
C ASP A 280 3.42 -15.23 13.16
N PRO A 281 2.36 -14.41 13.30
CA PRO A 281 1.39 -14.20 12.22
C PRO A 281 2.00 -13.82 10.87
N HIS A 282 3.18 -13.19 10.84
CA HIS A 282 3.90 -12.83 9.61
C HIS A 282 4.95 -13.87 9.18
N ALA A 283 4.97 -15.07 9.77
CA ALA A 283 5.99 -16.09 9.50
C ALA A 283 6.06 -16.48 8.02
N ILE A 284 4.91 -16.60 7.32
CA ILE A 284 4.89 -16.94 5.90
C ILE A 284 5.57 -15.85 5.05
N ALA A 285 5.27 -14.57 5.33
CA ALA A 285 5.92 -13.44 4.69
C ALA A 285 7.42 -13.39 5.00
N LEU A 286 7.80 -13.73 6.24
CA LEU A 286 9.20 -13.85 6.67
C LEU A 286 9.92 -14.92 5.85
N THR A 287 9.38 -16.13 5.76
CA THR A 287 10.00 -17.24 5.01
C THR A 287 10.15 -16.90 3.53
N LEU A 288 9.16 -16.28 2.89
CA LEU A 288 9.27 -15.82 1.50
C LEU A 288 10.37 -14.77 1.33
N SER A 289 10.45 -13.80 2.25
CA SER A 289 11.52 -12.79 2.25
C SER A 289 12.91 -13.40 2.47
N LEU A 290 13.00 -14.39 3.35
CA LEU A 290 14.24 -15.12 3.64
C LEU A 290 14.64 -16.01 2.46
N ALA A 291 13.71 -16.68 1.78
CA ALA A 291 13.98 -17.50 0.60
C ALA A 291 14.69 -16.68 -0.49
N VAL A 292 14.20 -15.46 -0.77
CA VAL A 292 14.85 -14.54 -1.72
C VAL A 292 16.29 -14.23 -1.30
N LYS A 293 16.49 -13.86 -0.04
CA LYS A 293 17.81 -13.48 0.49
C LYS A 293 18.76 -14.67 0.51
N TYR A 294 18.23 -15.86 0.81
CA TYR A 294 18.96 -17.12 0.85
C TYR A 294 19.40 -17.55 -0.56
N MET A 295 18.51 -17.50 -1.57
CA MET A 295 18.87 -17.79 -2.97
C MET A 295 20.03 -16.93 -3.47
N LEU A 296 20.08 -15.66 -3.05
CA LEU A 296 21.14 -14.73 -3.43
C LEU A 296 22.46 -14.93 -2.67
N ALA A 297 22.47 -15.73 -1.60
CA ALA A 297 23.62 -15.95 -0.72
C ALA A 297 24.18 -17.38 -0.82
N ALA A 298 23.32 -18.38 -1.00
CA ALA A 298 23.62 -19.80 -0.87
C ALA A 298 24.38 -20.37 -2.09
N PRO A 299 25.62 -20.89 -1.92
CA PRO A 299 26.42 -21.44 -3.01
C PRO A 299 25.73 -22.53 -3.84
N ASN A 300 25.01 -23.46 -3.21
CA ASN A 300 24.32 -24.55 -3.91
C ASN A 300 23.16 -24.05 -4.77
N LEU A 301 22.62 -22.86 -4.49
CA LEU A 301 21.54 -22.25 -5.27
C LEU A 301 22.06 -21.29 -6.36
N ASN A 302 23.37 -21.03 -6.43
CA ASN A 302 23.97 -20.18 -7.46
C ASN A 302 23.56 -20.54 -8.89
N PRO A 303 23.51 -21.83 -9.31
CA PRO A 303 23.07 -22.17 -10.67
C PRO A 303 21.64 -21.70 -10.95
N LEU A 304 20.72 -21.92 -10.00
CA LEU A 304 19.33 -21.49 -10.13
C LEU A 304 19.22 -19.95 -10.13
N THR A 305 19.96 -19.28 -9.24
CA THR A 305 20.02 -17.83 -9.14
C THR A 305 20.59 -17.19 -10.41
N ASN A 306 21.57 -17.81 -11.07
CA ASN A 306 22.14 -17.33 -12.33
C ASN A 306 21.11 -17.40 -13.47
N VAL A 307 20.38 -18.51 -13.58
CA VAL A 307 19.28 -18.64 -14.57
C VAL A 307 18.22 -17.58 -14.32
N ALA A 308 17.80 -17.41 -13.06
CA ALA A 308 16.84 -16.38 -12.69
C ALA A 308 17.36 -14.97 -13.02
N THR A 309 18.64 -14.68 -12.75
CA THR A 309 19.24 -13.37 -13.05
C THR A 309 19.28 -13.09 -14.55
N GLN A 310 19.67 -14.09 -15.36
CA GLN A 310 19.68 -13.96 -16.81
C GLN A 310 18.27 -13.73 -17.37
N HIS A 311 17.26 -14.45 -16.87
CA HIS A 311 15.87 -14.21 -17.22
C HIS A 311 15.43 -12.78 -16.86
N TYR A 312 15.79 -12.32 -15.66
CA TYR A 312 15.48 -10.98 -15.21
C TYR A 312 16.09 -9.91 -16.13
N GLU A 313 17.36 -10.03 -16.50
CA GLU A 313 18.04 -9.08 -17.39
C GLU A 313 17.42 -9.06 -18.79
N ASN A 314 17.06 -10.23 -19.33
CA ASN A 314 16.59 -10.36 -20.71
C ASN A 314 15.10 -10.02 -20.92
N VAL A 315 14.27 -10.23 -19.89
CA VAL A 315 12.80 -10.18 -20.02
C VAL A 315 12.20 -9.11 -19.13
N ILE A 316 12.66 -9.02 -17.88
CA ILE A 316 12.01 -8.22 -16.85
C ILE A 316 12.57 -6.79 -16.80
N ASN A 317 13.88 -6.63 -16.96
CA ASN A 317 14.57 -5.36 -16.74
C ASN A 317 14.15 -4.28 -17.74
N ASP A 318 13.93 -4.64 -19.00
CA ASP A 318 13.47 -3.72 -20.06
C ASP A 318 12.08 -3.16 -19.81
N GLN A 319 11.27 -3.86 -19.01
CA GLN A 319 9.93 -3.41 -18.62
C GLN A 319 9.97 -2.40 -17.46
N ARG A 320 11.14 -2.21 -16.83
CA ARG A 320 11.32 -1.25 -15.74
C ARG A 320 11.73 0.09 -16.30
N GLN A 321 10.87 1.09 -16.14
CA GLN A 321 11.29 2.49 -16.24
C GLN A 321 11.71 3.01 -14.88
N LEU A 322 13.01 2.83 -14.61
CA LEU A 322 13.65 3.44 -13.47
C LEU A 322 14.08 4.85 -13.87
N ILE A 323 13.33 5.88 -13.46
CA ILE A 323 13.84 7.24 -13.52
C ILE A 323 15.04 7.29 -12.56
N LYS A 324 16.26 7.44 -13.10
CA LYS A 324 17.49 7.56 -12.30
C LYS A 324 17.30 8.71 -11.30
N SER A 325 17.57 8.41 -10.04
CA SER A 325 17.30 9.21 -8.85
C SER A 325 17.24 10.73 -9.06
N LEU A 326 16.27 11.37 -8.41
CA LEU A 326 16.19 12.81 -8.16
C LEU A 326 17.30 13.27 -7.19
N LYS A 327 18.57 13.06 -7.51
CA LYS A 327 19.72 13.39 -6.65
C LYS A 327 19.78 14.86 -6.21
N ASN A 328 18.94 15.74 -6.77
CA ASN A 328 18.93 17.18 -6.54
C ASN A 328 17.51 17.81 -6.35
N ARG A 329 16.46 17.05 -6.00
CA ARG A 329 15.13 17.64 -5.72
C ARG A 329 14.67 17.32 -4.31
N ASN A 330 14.04 18.27 -3.63
CA ASN A 330 13.47 18.10 -2.30
C ASN A 330 12.48 16.91 -2.32
N PHE A 331 12.97 15.74 -1.88
CA PHE A 331 12.40 14.40 -2.07
C PHE A 331 10.95 14.18 -1.58
N ARG A 332 10.33 15.17 -0.97
CA ARG A 332 9.13 14.99 -0.13
C ARG A 332 7.84 15.48 -0.77
N SER A 333 7.87 16.46 -1.68
CA SER A 333 6.66 16.90 -2.41
C SER A 333 6.34 16.06 -3.66
N ASP A 334 7.36 15.45 -4.27
CA ASP A 334 7.24 14.86 -5.61
C ASP A 334 6.76 13.38 -5.58
N GLN A 335 6.69 12.77 -4.39
CA GLN A 335 6.22 11.40 -4.13
C GLN A 335 4.87 11.36 -3.42
N TYR A 336 4.17 12.49 -3.44
CA TYR A 336 2.89 12.69 -2.77
C TYR A 336 1.84 11.73 -3.31
N GLY A 337 1.15 11.01 -2.42
CA GLY A 337 0.07 10.11 -2.78
C GLY A 337 0.51 8.79 -3.41
N LEU A 338 1.79 8.40 -3.34
CA LEU A 338 2.30 7.12 -3.87
C LEU A 338 2.16 5.94 -2.88
N LEU A 339 2.17 6.18 -1.57
CA LEU A 339 2.07 5.10 -0.58
C LEU A 339 0.63 4.72 -0.21
N LEU A 340 0.45 3.44 0.10
CA LEU A 340 -0.78 2.90 0.69
C LEU A 340 -0.90 3.28 2.18
N PRO A 341 -2.12 3.34 2.76
CA PRO A 341 -2.32 3.75 4.15
C PRO A 341 -1.60 2.91 5.22
N HIS A 342 -1.39 1.61 4.98
CA HIS A 342 -0.65 0.71 5.89
C HIS A 342 0.87 0.79 5.71
N GLN A 343 1.36 1.32 4.58
CA GLN A 343 2.79 1.38 4.27
C GLN A 343 3.46 2.51 5.05
N SER A 344 4.25 2.19 6.09
CA SER A 344 5.00 3.18 6.89
C SER A 344 5.69 4.24 6.02
N ALA A 345 5.76 5.49 6.47
CA ALA A 345 6.55 6.50 5.78
C ALA A 345 8.02 6.03 5.66
N PRO A 346 8.76 6.35 4.57
CA PRO A 346 10.14 5.91 4.32
C PRO A 346 11.16 6.27 5.41
N HIS A 347 10.73 7.03 6.42
CA HIS A 347 11.56 7.56 7.49
C HIS A 347 10.94 7.39 8.88
N GLN A 348 10.01 6.43 9.07
CA GLN A 348 9.95 5.87 10.43
C GLN A 348 11.36 5.32 10.69
N GLN A 349 12.07 5.94 11.63
CA GLN A 349 13.29 5.37 12.15
C GLN A 349 12.90 3.97 12.63
N THR A 350 13.25 2.97 11.84
CA THR A 350 13.43 1.62 12.33
C THR A 350 14.28 1.75 13.59
N HIS A 351 13.87 1.12 14.69
CA HIS A 351 14.62 1.19 15.94
C HIS A 351 16.03 0.56 15.82
N LEU A 352 16.31 -0.07 14.68
CA LEU A 352 17.56 -0.69 14.29
C LEU A 352 18.53 0.35 13.70
N PRO A 353 19.71 0.58 14.30
CA PRO A 353 20.75 1.42 13.70
C PRO A 353 21.29 0.83 12.39
N GLY A 354 21.53 1.68 11.37
CA GLY A 354 22.22 1.29 10.13
C GLY A 354 21.33 0.69 9.04
N THR A 355 20.03 0.65 9.22
CA THR A 355 19.04 0.28 8.21
C THR A 355 18.70 1.50 7.34
N LEU A 356 18.78 1.34 6.01
CA LEU A 356 18.27 2.31 5.06
C LEU A 356 16.92 1.78 4.56
N GLY A 357 15.84 2.25 5.16
CA GLY A 357 14.50 1.99 4.65
C GLY A 357 14.38 2.69 3.29
N ILE A 358 14.49 1.95 2.20
CA ILE A 358 14.22 2.54 0.90
C ILE A 358 13.54 1.50 0.03
N ARG A 359 12.22 1.43 0.13
CA ARG A 359 11.40 0.68 -0.81
C ARG A 359 11.54 1.36 -2.17
N PRO A 360 11.42 0.64 -3.28
CA PRO A 360 11.73 1.28 -4.54
C PRO A 360 10.68 2.36 -4.91
N ILE A 361 9.47 2.35 -4.31
CA ILE A 361 8.47 3.41 -4.49
C ILE A 361 8.92 4.72 -3.83
N ASP A 362 9.83 4.64 -2.86
CA ASP A 362 10.50 5.77 -2.24
C ASP A 362 11.67 6.29 -3.10
N ARG A 363 12.04 5.61 -4.20
CA ARG A 363 13.16 5.97 -5.11
C ARG A 363 12.71 6.42 -6.49
N TYR A 364 11.50 6.07 -6.92
CA TYR A 364 11.06 6.17 -8.31
C TYR A 364 9.73 6.91 -8.44
N GLN A 365 9.56 7.66 -9.51
CA GLN A 365 8.30 8.31 -9.88
C GLN A 365 7.71 7.58 -11.10
N PRO A 366 6.40 7.30 -11.13
CA PRO A 366 5.75 6.81 -12.34
C PRO A 366 5.99 7.76 -13.52
N ALA A 367 6.49 7.22 -14.63
CA ALA A 367 6.73 8.02 -15.83
C ALA A 367 5.39 8.47 -16.45
N THR A 368 5.26 9.77 -16.72
CA THR A 368 4.13 10.32 -17.49
C THR A 368 4.43 10.46 -18.98
N LEU A 369 5.72 10.45 -19.36
CA LEU A 369 6.21 10.47 -20.74
C LEU A 369 7.04 9.21 -21.01
N GLY A 370 6.93 8.68 -22.23
CA GLY A 370 7.72 7.53 -22.66
C GLY A 370 7.29 6.18 -22.05
N ILE A 371 6.06 6.04 -21.55
CA ILE A 371 5.53 4.84 -20.87
C ILE A 371 5.83 3.54 -21.63
N THR A 372 6.40 2.53 -20.95
CA THR A 372 6.62 1.18 -21.49
C THR A 372 5.31 0.55 -21.98
N SER A 373 5.40 -0.43 -22.89
CA SER A 373 4.24 -1.24 -23.28
C SER A 373 3.59 -1.90 -22.05
N HIS A 374 4.40 -2.36 -21.10
CA HIS A 374 3.94 -2.86 -19.81
C HIS A 374 3.05 -1.85 -19.07
N ASN A 375 3.59 -0.68 -18.74
CA ASN A 375 2.87 0.31 -17.95
C ASN A 375 1.64 0.81 -18.71
N ARG A 376 1.71 0.94 -20.04
CA ARG A 376 0.57 1.32 -20.87
C ARG A 376 -0.58 0.32 -20.73
N ALA A 377 -0.29 -0.98 -20.87
CA ALA A 377 -1.31 -2.01 -20.72
C ALA A 377 -1.89 -2.04 -19.29
N ALA A 378 -1.04 -1.89 -18.26
CA ALA A 378 -1.49 -1.82 -16.87
C ALA A 378 -2.41 -0.61 -16.62
N LEU A 379 -2.07 0.57 -17.16
CA LEU A 379 -2.89 1.78 -17.03
C LEU A 379 -4.22 1.67 -17.79
N HIS A 380 -4.25 1.03 -18.95
CA HIS A 380 -5.50 0.73 -19.67
C HIS A 380 -6.39 -0.23 -18.87
N ALA A 381 -5.81 -1.26 -18.27
CA ALA A 381 -6.53 -2.17 -17.38
C ALA A 381 -6.81 -1.56 -15.99
N GLU A 382 -6.40 -0.31 -15.74
CA GLU A 382 -6.47 0.39 -14.46
C GLU A 382 -5.89 -0.43 -13.29
N ARG A 383 -4.76 -1.09 -13.54
CA ARG A 383 -3.96 -1.75 -12.52
C ARG A 383 -2.97 -0.78 -11.91
N SER A 384 -2.76 -0.91 -10.60
CA SER A 384 -1.78 -0.09 -9.90
C SER A 384 -0.38 -0.40 -10.43
N ILE A 385 0.40 0.65 -10.63
CA ILE A 385 1.81 0.57 -10.96
C ILE A 385 2.60 1.35 -9.90
N GLY A 386 3.78 0.88 -9.57
CA GLY A 386 4.70 1.52 -8.65
C GLY A 386 6.02 1.79 -9.32
N ILE A 387 6.85 0.75 -9.41
CA ILE A 387 8.31 0.84 -9.59
C ILE A 387 8.86 -0.09 -10.67
N GLY A 388 7.97 -0.82 -11.32
CA GLY A 388 8.27 -1.91 -12.22
C GLY A 388 8.34 -3.28 -11.55
N MET A 389 8.57 -4.27 -12.41
CA MET A 389 8.46 -5.69 -12.12
C MET A 389 9.44 -6.20 -11.05
N SER A 390 9.00 -7.18 -10.25
CA SER A 390 9.74 -7.66 -9.09
C SER A 390 10.81 -8.70 -9.41
N GLY A 391 12.07 -8.37 -9.09
CA GLY A 391 13.16 -9.35 -9.10
C GLY A 391 13.01 -10.43 -8.01
N SER A 392 12.39 -10.09 -6.87
CA SER A 392 12.08 -11.05 -5.81
C SER A 392 11.07 -12.09 -6.29
N THR A 393 10.02 -11.67 -7.02
CA THR A 393 9.10 -12.63 -7.65
C THR A 393 9.84 -13.54 -8.61
N ASN A 394 10.73 -12.99 -9.45
CA ASN A 394 11.46 -13.79 -10.42
C ASN A 394 12.31 -14.90 -9.76
N LEU A 395 12.99 -14.59 -8.66
CA LEU A 395 13.73 -15.59 -7.89
C LEU A 395 12.79 -16.66 -7.32
N LEU A 396 11.68 -16.26 -6.69
CA LEU A 396 10.71 -17.19 -6.12
C LEU A 396 10.03 -18.06 -7.20
N ASN A 397 9.76 -17.53 -8.39
CA ASN A 397 9.24 -18.32 -9.52
C ASN A 397 10.18 -19.48 -9.86
N HIS A 398 11.47 -19.19 -10.02
CA HIS A 398 12.47 -20.22 -10.32
C HIS A 398 12.60 -21.22 -9.16
N LEU A 399 12.52 -20.77 -7.91
CA LEU A 399 12.49 -21.67 -6.76
C LEU A 399 11.27 -22.58 -6.75
N PHE A 400 10.06 -22.06 -6.97
CA PHE A 400 8.84 -22.87 -7.00
C PHE A 400 8.85 -23.87 -8.15
N LYS A 401 9.31 -23.47 -9.34
CA LYS A 401 9.50 -24.40 -10.46
C LYS A 401 10.46 -25.52 -10.10
N LYS A 402 11.60 -25.18 -9.50
CA LYS A 402 12.58 -26.17 -9.03
C LYS A 402 11.98 -27.12 -7.99
N LEU A 403 11.21 -26.61 -7.03
CA LEU A 403 10.54 -27.43 -6.02
C LEU A 403 9.52 -28.40 -6.66
N ALA A 404 8.75 -27.94 -7.64
CA ALA A 404 7.81 -28.78 -8.38
C ALA A 404 8.55 -29.86 -9.20
N GLU A 405 9.67 -29.51 -9.86
CA GLU A 405 10.55 -30.46 -10.55
C GLU A 405 11.16 -31.50 -9.61
N ASP A 406 11.45 -31.12 -8.36
CA ASP A 406 11.92 -32.00 -7.29
C ASP A 406 10.79 -32.82 -6.64
N GLY A 407 9.59 -32.81 -7.23
CA GLY A 407 8.44 -33.61 -6.81
C GLY A 407 7.71 -33.08 -5.58
N GLN A 408 7.95 -31.82 -5.17
CA GLN A 408 7.12 -31.21 -4.12
C GLN A 408 5.72 -30.92 -4.67
N VAL A 409 4.69 -31.30 -3.89
CA VAL A 409 3.29 -31.09 -4.26
C VAL A 409 2.76 -29.89 -3.49
N PHE A 410 2.38 -28.84 -4.22
CA PHE A 410 1.74 -27.63 -3.70
C PHE A 410 1.04 -26.90 -4.86
N SER A 411 0.12 -25.99 -4.53
CA SER A 411 -0.52 -25.12 -5.51
C SER A 411 0.42 -24.00 -5.94
N MET A 412 0.85 -24.07 -7.20
CA MET A 412 1.66 -23.02 -7.81
C MET A 412 0.93 -21.67 -7.80
N GLU A 413 -0.37 -21.63 -8.15
CA GLU A 413 -1.14 -20.37 -8.13
C GLU A 413 -1.25 -19.78 -6.71
N HIS A 414 -1.38 -20.63 -5.70
CA HIS A 414 -1.40 -20.18 -4.30
C HIS A 414 -0.05 -19.60 -3.87
N ALA A 415 1.06 -20.23 -4.28
CA ALA A 415 2.42 -19.71 -4.04
C ALA A 415 2.66 -18.36 -4.75
N LYS A 416 2.10 -18.18 -5.96
CA LYS A 416 2.12 -16.90 -6.68
C LYS A 416 1.36 -15.81 -5.93
N ALA A 417 0.15 -16.12 -5.46
CA ALA A 417 -0.68 -15.18 -4.69
C ALA A 417 -0.01 -14.75 -3.38
N LEU A 418 0.56 -15.70 -2.62
CA LEU A 418 1.32 -15.41 -1.40
C LEU A 418 2.53 -14.52 -1.68
N THR A 419 3.25 -14.81 -2.76
CA THR A 419 4.41 -14.02 -3.19
C THR A 419 4.01 -12.58 -3.50
N ALA A 420 2.95 -12.41 -4.30
CA ALA A 420 2.46 -11.10 -4.68
C ALA A 420 1.95 -10.31 -3.46
N ALA A 421 1.16 -10.96 -2.60
CA ALA A 421 0.64 -10.35 -1.38
C ALA A 421 1.74 -9.88 -0.42
N TYR A 422 2.79 -10.68 -0.16
CA TYR A 422 3.85 -10.24 0.76
C TYR A 422 4.62 -9.04 0.20
N LEU A 423 4.90 -9.02 -1.11
CA LEU A 423 5.64 -7.93 -1.75
C LEU A 423 4.84 -6.63 -1.73
N THR A 424 3.54 -6.74 -1.95
CA THR A 424 2.61 -5.61 -1.88
C THR A 424 2.41 -5.11 -0.45
N PHE A 425 2.20 -6.02 0.51
CA PHE A 425 2.10 -5.70 1.94
C PHE A 425 3.37 -5.04 2.50
N SER A 426 4.55 -5.49 2.05
CA SER A 426 5.84 -4.90 2.43
C SER A 426 6.05 -3.49 1.84
N GLY A 427 5.18 -3.07 0.92
CA GLY A 427 5.18 -1.79 0.25
C GLY A 427 6.22 -1.61 -0.85
N GLY A 428 6.72 -2.73 -1.38
CA GLY A 428 7.70 -2.72 -2.47
C GLY A 428 7.06 -2.61 -3.85
N HIS A 429 5.91 -3.25 -4.08
CA HIS A 429 5.33 -3.45 -5.41
C HIS A 429 3.80 -3.35 -5.41
N SER A 430 3.19 -3.00 -6.55
CA SER A 430 1.76 -3.28 -6.73
C SER A 430 1.51 -4.78 -6.88
N LEU A 431 0.28 -5.23 -6.63
CA LEU A 431 -0.08 -6.64 -6.78
C LEU A 431 0.12 -7.08 -8.24
N ASN A 432 -0.23 -6.21 -9.19
CA ASN A 432 0.01 -6.43 -10.60
C ASN A 432 1.50 -6.65 -10.92
N GLU A 433 2.39 -5.78 -10.43
CA GLU A 433 3.84 -5.89 -10.67
C GLU A 433 4.45 -7.13 -10.05
N ALA A 434 3.94 -7.54 -8.89
CA ALA A 434 4.45 -8.71 -8.18
C ALA A 434 3.91 -10.02 -8.77
N TYR A 435 2.65 -10.07 -9.22
CA TYR A 435 2.05 -11.30 -9.74
C TYR A 435 2.42 -11.59 -11.19
N THR A 436 2.40 -10.58 -12.06
CA THR A 436 2.52 -10.80 -13.51
C THR A 436 3.88 -11.35 -13.92
N VAL A 437 4.93 -11.17 -13.11
CA VAL A 437 6.27 -11.77 -13.32
C VAL A 437 6.21 -13.28 -13.48
N PHE A 438 5.27 -13.96 -12.83
CA PHE A 438 5.09 -15.40 -12.95
C PHE A 438 4.56 -15.87 -14.31
N SER A 439 4.05 -14.97 -15.13
CA SER A 439 3.48 -15.27 -16.45
C SER A 439 4.47 -15.03 -17.60
N TYR A 440 5.70 -14.60 -17.31
CA TYR A 440 6.76 -14.34 -18.30
C TYR A 440 7.54 -15.59 -18.70
N ASP A 441 6.83 -16.69 -18.96
CA ASP A 441 7.47 -17.89 -19.47
C ASP A 441 7.65 -17.74 -20.99
N ASP A 442 8.88 -17.41 -21.41
CA ASP A 442 9.38 -17.23 -22.78
C ASP A 442 8.67 -16.18 -23.68
N LYS A 443 7.59 -15.56 -23.20
CA LYS A 443 6.85 -14.52 -23.92
C LYS A 443 7.41 -13.14 -23.57
N LYS A 444 7.71 -12.36 -24.61
CA LYS A 444 8.12 -10.95 -24.48
C LYS A 444 6.95 -10.02 -24.15
N ASP A 445 5.71 -10.49 -24.35
CA ASP A 445 4.52 -9.65 -24.28
C ASP A 445 3.89 -9.70 -22.89
N PHE A 446 3.81 -8.53 -22.27
CA PHE A 446 3.18 -8.35 -20.97
C PHE A 446 1.65 -8.39 -21.07
N THR A 447 1.03 -9.12 -20.15
CA THR A 447 -0.41 -9.04 -19.88
C THR A 447 -0.63 -8.61 -18.44
N PRO A 448 -1.42 -7.54 -18.17
CA PRO A 448 -1.78 -7.14 -16.82
C PRO A 448 -2.48 -8.26 -16.04
N LEU A 449 -2.35 -8.26 -14.72
CA LEU A 449 -3.07 -9.17 -13.84
C LEU A 449 -4.58 -9.03 -14.05
N CYS A 450 -5.26 -10.09 -14.47
CA CYS A 450 -6.71 -10.12 -14.49
C CYS A 450 -7.24 -10.63 -13.15
N PHE A 451 -8.00 -9.82 -12.42
CA PHE A 451 -8.51 -10.24 -11.11
C PHE A 451 -9.57 -11.34 -11.22
N ASN A 452 -10.31 -11.42 -12.35
CA ASN A 452 -11.18 -12.56 -12.62
C ASN A 452 -10.41 -13.87 -12.75
N GLN A 453 -9.26 -13.85 -13.44
CA GLN A 453 -8.41 -15.04 -13.58
C GLN A 453 -7.82 -15.44 -12.23
N LEU A 454 -7.35 -14.46 -11.44
CA LEU A 454 -6.87 -14.70 -10.07
C LEU A 454 -7.96 -15.33 -9.20
N ALA A 455 -9.18 -14.79 -9.22
CA ALA A 455 -10.31 -15.33 -8.47
C ALA A 455 -10.73 -16.73 -8.95
N SER A 456 -10.54 -17.05 -10.22
CA SER A 456 -10.89 -18.36 -10.79
C SER A 456 -9.81 -19.42 -10.57
N ALA A 457 -8.60 -19.02 -10.15
CA ALA A 457 -7.46 -19.93 -10.00
C ALA A 457 -7.63 -20.89 -8.82
N ASP A 458 -8.13 -20.40 -7.69
CA ASP A 458 -8.53 -21.22 -6.54
C ASP A 458 -9.53 -20.46 -5.63
N HIS A 459 -10.17 -21.19 -4.72
CA HIS A 459 -11.21 -20.63 -3.84
C HIS A 459 -10.67 -19.57 -2.87
N TYR A 460 -9.43 -19.73 -2.40
CA TYR A 460 -8.82 -18.80 -1.47
C TYR A 460 -8.56 -17.44 -2.12
N ASN A 461 -8.06 -17.45 -3.35
CA ASN A 461 -7.90 -16.26 -4.17
C ASN A 461 -9.25 -15.61 -4.49
N ALA A 462 -10.30 -16.42 -4.72
CA ALA A 462 -11.65 -15.89 -4.90
C ALA A 462 -12.11 -15.09 -3.68
N ASP A 463 -11.92 -15.62 -2.47
CA ASP A 463 -12.29 -14.95 -1.22
C ASP A 463 -11.48 -13.67 -1.00
N ALA A 464 -10.17 -13.70 -1.26
CA ALA A 464 -9.30 -12.53 -1.17
C ALA A 464 -9.69 -11.43 -2.17
N VAL A 465 -9.98 -11.80 -3.43
CA VAL A 465 -10.46 -10.86 -4.46
C VAL A 465 -11.82 -10.28 -4.09
N ASN A 466 -12.74 -11.10 -3.59
CA ASN A 466 -14.05 -10.65 -3.13
C ASN A 466 -13.91 -9.67 -1.96
N HIS A 467 -13.10 -10.01 -0.95
CA HIS A 467 -12.83 -9.14 0.20
C HIS A 467 -12.27 -7.78 -0.26
N ALA A 468 -11.28 -7.80 -1.16
CA ALA A 468 -10.69 -6.58 -1.69
C ALA A 468 -11.69 -5.73 -2.50
N TYR A 469 -12.50 -6.36 -3.34
CA TYR A 469 -13.55 -5.67 -4.10
C TYR A 469 -14.61 -5.02 -3.20
N GLN A 470 -15.04 -5.69 -2.12
CA GLN A 470 -15.98 -5.11 -1.17
C GLN A 470 -15.41 -3.87 -0.46
N ASN A 471 -14.14 -3.91 -0.06
CA ASN A 471 -13.47 -2.73 0.51
C ASN A 471 -13.43 -1.55 -0.48
N VAL A 472 -13.20 -1.84 -1.77
CA VAL A 472 -13.25 -0.84 -2.84
C VAL A 472 -14.65 -0.24 -3.00
N LEU A 473 -15.69 -1.06 -3.00
CA LEU A 473 -17.08 -0.60 -3.09
C LEU A 473 -17.47 0.27 -1.89
N GLU A 474 -17.12 -0.13 -0.67
CA GLU A 474 -17.39 0.65 0.53
C GLU A 474 -16.67 2.01 0.49
N ALA A 475 -15.40 2.04 0.07
CA ALA A 475 -14.70 3.30 -0.13
C ALA A 475 -15.36 4.18 -1.22
N CYS A 476 -15.82 3.58 -2.31
CA CYS A 476 -16.53 4.29 -3.37
C CYS A 476 -17.85 4.89 -2.85
N LYS A 477 -18.61 4.13 -2.05
CA LYS A 477 -19.85 4.58 -1.42
C LYS A 477 -19.60 5.78 -0.49
N LEU A 478 -18.58 5.69 0.36
CA LEU A 478 -18.21 6.77 1.28
C LEU A 478 -17.79 8.06 0.55
N LEU A 479 -17.18 7.94 -0.63
CA LEU A 479 -16.75 9.09 -1.46
C LEU A 479 -17.87 9.73 -2.26
N ASN A 480 -18.89 8.95 -2.62
CA ASN A 480 -20.05 9.45 -3.36
C ASN A 480 -21.12 10.05 -2.43
N THR A 481 -21.21 9.58 -1.18
CA THR A 481 -22.20 10.05 -0.17
C THR A 481 -21.79 11.31 0.59
N SER A 482 -20.50 11.63 0.68
CA SER A 482 -19.99 12.86 1.34
C SER A 482 -20.32 14.16 0.60
N ARG A 483 -21.03 14.09 -0.53
CA ARG A 483 -21.53 15.24 -1.30
C ARG A 483 -22.95 15.66 -0.91
N SER A 484 -23.60 14.91 -0.02
CA SER A 484 -25.03 15.08 0.33
C SER A 484 -25.28 15.89 1.61
N GLY A 485 -24.24 16.51 2.20
CA GLY A 485 -24.30 17.19 3.50
C GLY A 485 -23.90 18.64 3.43
#